data_AF-A0A2P6V161-F1
#
_entry.id   AF-A0A2P6V161-F1
#
_cell.length_a   1.000
_cell.length_b   1.000
_cell.length_c   1.000
_cell.angle_alpha   90.00
_cell.angle_beta   90.00
_cell.angle_gamma   90.00
#
_symmetry.space_group_name_H-M   'P 1'
#
loop_
_entity.id
_entity.type
_entity.pdbx_description
1 polymer ?
#
loop_
_entity_poly.entity_id
_entity_poly.type
_entity_poly.pdbx_seq_one_letter_code
_entity_poly.pdbx_strand_id
1 'polypeptide(L)'
;MRFFVDDSDGPPAFLTGPDKIDEQGGKALDFIIAEAGKFGIRLTINLLNLWKPANGVPSFEKWCGTEGSQARPRPDLEPPGLNVTPDQRLQQPYDWLMLPKCRDQVKQYFSMLVGRVNTVTGVAYRDDPTIMSWNLLNEPRCKYCGTEAIDSWYGDMAAHLKSVDPNHMVTTGQEGFFAEGDPLERFNPGGKSDGNPSLWGPRSGQDFRANHAHAAIDYAVIHMWPDNWREPNYDINWARDWITSHAQARAWTAAGGGASAAAEIGKPLVLEEFGKEASEGQITSVRDPWYQMVHGLVEDSLATGGSLRAALFWQWDGTWSPMGNRPETSNHVHVDDTTFTAHIKPFAKSMAEGPRAAVPGCTPRTGPAEPVVQSFEGDKPAAKAGRKLLA
;
A
#
# COMPACT_ATOMS: atom_id res chain seq x y z
N MET A 1 6.69 7.40 5.30
CA MET A 1 5.28 7.72 4.98
C MET A 1 4.93 6.99 3.70
N ARG A 2 3.75 6.38 3.62
CA ARG A 2 3.19 5.83 2.39
C ARG A 2 2.20 6.83 1.82
N PHE A 3 2.26 7.10 0.52
CA PHE A 3 1.44 8.12 -0.14
C PHE A 3 1.14 7.76 -1.59
N PHE A 4 0.00 8.24 -2.10
CA PHE A 4 -0.50 7.99 -3.45
C PHE A 4 -0.17 9.16 -4.35
N VAL A 5 0.40 8.88 -5.52
CA VAL A 5 0.63 9.91 -6.54
C VAL A 5 -0.67 10.60 -6.96
N ASP A 6 -1.80 9.90 -6.87
CA ASP A 6 -3.15 10.46 -6.93
C ASP A 6 -4.15 9.53 -6.22
N ASP A 7 -4.99 10.10 -5.37
CA ASP A 7 -6.10 9.39 -4.68
C ASP A 7 -7.43 10.16 -4.82
N SER A 8 -7.46 11.19 -5.67
CA SER A 8 -8.61 12.06 -5.82
C SER A 8 -9.65 11.49 -6.78
N ASP A 9 -10.94 11.67 -6.44
CA ASP A 9 -12.05 11.35 -7.34
C ASP A 9 -12.34 12.51 -8.32
N GLY A 10 -11.47 13.54 -8.37
CA GLY A 10 -11.68 14.78 -9.12
C GLY A 10 -10.38 15.43 -9.60
N PRO A 11 -10.44 16.43 -10.49
CA PRO A 11 -9.25 17.03 -11.09
C PRO A 11 -8.42 17.91 -10.12
N PRO A 12 -7.13 18.13 -10.42
CA PRO A 12 -6.41 17.61 -11.58
C PRO A 12 -5.91 16.18 -11.36
N ALA A 13 -6.18 15.29 -12.33
CA ALA A 13 -5.60 13.96 -12.33
C ALA A 13 -4.09 14.04 -12.59
N PHE A 14 -3.28 13.27 -11.85
CA PHE A 14 -1.83 13.21 -12.07
C PHE A 14 -1.44 12.74 -13.48
N LEU A 15 -2.14 11.77 -14.06
CA LEU A 15 -1.98 11.39 -15.47
C LEU A 15 -3.14 11.93 -16.32
N THR A 16 -2.81 12.42 -17.50
CA THR A 16 -3.80 12.76 -18.55
C THR A 16 -3.85 11.73 -19.67
N GLY A 17 -2.97 10.74 -19.60
CA GLY A 17 -2.86 9.61 -20.53
C GLY A 17 -1.79 8.63 -20.04
N PRO A 18 -1.67 7.46 -20.69
CA PRO A 18 -0.79 6.39 -20.25
C PRO A 18 0.70 6.76 -20.21
N ASP A 19 1.09 7.80 -20.96
CA ASP A 19 2.46 8.27 -21.13
C ASP A 19 2.58 9.77 -20.86
N LYS A 20 1.63 10.35 -20.10
CA LYS A 20 1.56 11.80 -19.91
C LYS A 20 1.16 12.20 -18.49
N ILE A 21 2.14 12.75 -17.78
CA ILE A 21 1.94 13.43 -16.49
C ILE A 21 1.34 14.81 -16.75
N ASP A 22 0.31 15.16 -15.96
CA ASP A 22 -0.13 16.53 -15.81
C ASP A 22 0.92 17.33 -15.02
N GLU A 23 1.45 18.40 -15.58
CA GLU A 23 2.56 19.11 -14.93
C GLU A 23 2.17 19.83 -13.64
N GLN A 24 0.89 20.09 -13.39
CA GLN A 24 0.46 20.58 -12.08
C GLN A 24 0.56 19.47 -11.03
N GLY A 25 0.08 18.27 -11.36
CA GLY A 25 0.25 17.07 -10.52
C GLY A 25 1.73 16.69 -10.33
N GLY A 26 2.51 16.75 -11.41
CA GLY A 26 3.96 16.54 -11.39
C GLY A 26 4.68 17.46 -10.42
N LYS A 27 4.41 18.77 -10.48
CA LYS A 27 5.01 19.76 -9.56
C LYS A 27 4.53 19.61 -8.12
N ALA A 28 3.30 19.17 -7.90
CA ALA A 28 2.81 18.86 -6.56
C ALA A 28 3.59 17.70 -5.93
N LEU A 29 3.81 16.63 -6.70
CA LEU A 29 4.64 15.51 -6.25
C LEU A 29 6.11 15.92 -6.05
N ASP A 30 6.67 16.75 -6.95
CA ASP A 30 8.02 17.31 -6.80
C ASP A 30 8.19 18.02 -5.45
N PHE A 31 7.21 18.86 -5.09
CA PHE A 31 7.17 19.60 -3.83
C PHE A 31 7.07 18.66 -2.61
N ILE A 32 6.20 17.64 -2.66
CA ILE A 32 6.05 16.66 -1.58
C ILE A 32 7.37 15.94 -1.31
N ILE A 33 8.06 15.49 -2.37
CA ILE A 33 9.36 14.83 -2.25
C ILE A 33 10.40 15.80 -1.68
N ALA A 34 10.47 17.03 -2.20
CA ALA A 34 11.43 18.02 -1.71
C ALA A 34 11.22 18.38 -0.23
N GLU A 35 9.98 18.59 0.21
CA GLU A 35 9.65 18.87 1.60
C GLU A 35 9.91 17.66 2.51
N ALA A 36 9.52 16.46 2.10
CA ALA A 36 9.83 15.25 2.85
C ALA A 36 11.35 15.11 3.09
N GLY A 37 12.15 15.41 2.06
CA GLY A 37 13.62 15.43 2.15
C GLY A 37 14.13 16.43 3.18
N LYS A 38 13.59 17.66 3.19
CA LYS A 38 13.95 18.70 4.19
C LYS A 38 13.66 18.27 5.63
N PHE A 39 12.58 17.51 5.84
CA PHE A 39 12.18 17.03 7.17
C PHE A 39 12.73 15.63 7.50
N GLY A 40 13.58 15.06 6.64
CA GLY A 40 14.14 13.72 6.85
C GLY A 40 13.10 12.59 6.81
N ILE A 41 11.94 12.83 6.20
CA ILE A 41 10.87 11.85 6.02
C ILE A 41 11.15 11.07 4.75
N ARG A 42 11.15 9.74 4.83
CA ARG A 42 11.23 8.88 3.66
C ARG A 42 9.86 8.50 3.10
N LEU A 43 9.77 8.35 1.79
CA LEU A 43 8.52 8.11 1.07
C LEU A 43 8.46 6.71 0.45
N THR A 44 7.37 6.00 0.72
CA THR A 44 6.92 4.87 -0.10
C THR A 44 5.83 5.41 -1.03
N ILE A 45 6.09 5.41 -2.33
CA ILE A 45 5.18 5.98 -3.33
C ILE A 45 4.38 4.85 -3.97
N ASN A 46 3.06 4.90 -3.82
CA ASN A 46 2.14 3.99 -4.50
C ASN A 46 1.97 4.43 -5.95
N LEU A 47 2.34 3.54 -6.86
CA LEU A 47 2.37 3.83 -8.29
C LEU A 47 0.99 3.74 -8.92
N LEU A 48 0.18 2.77 -8.50
CA LEU A 48 -1.17 2.51 -9.01
C LEU A 48 -2.11 2.20 -7.85
N ASN A 49 -3.42 2.36 -8.08
CA ASN A 49 -4.46 2.02 -7.11
C ASN A 49 -5.56 1.18 -7.77
N LEU A 50 -5.96 0.04 -7.18
CA LEU A 50 -7.05 -0.76 -7.74
C LEU A 50 -8.37 0.01 -7.78
N TRP A 51 -8.63 0.79 -6.74
CA TRP A 51 -9.97 1.29 -6.44
C TRP A 51 -10.33 2.60 -7.13
N LYS A 52 -9.34 3.34 -7.63
CA LYS A 52 -9.53 4.75 -8.02
C LYS A 52 -9.83 4.90 -9.51
N PRO A 53 -10.89 5.62 -9.91
CA PRO A 53 -11.19 5.85 -11.33
C PRO A 53 -10.06 6.58 -12.06
N ALA A 54 -9.50 7.63 -11.45
CA ALA A 54 -8.36 8.38 -11.96
C ALA A 54 -7.06 7.76 -11.46
N ASN A 55 -6.09 7.55 -12.35
CA ASN A 55 -4.75 6.98 -12.05
C ASN A 55 -4.73 5.59 -11.42
N GLY A 56 -5.89 4.99 -11.18
CA GLY A 56 -6.02 3.60 -10.83
C GLY A 56 -6.27 2.69 -12.04
N VAL A 57 -6.45 1.41 -11.73
CA VAL A 57 -6.67 0.33 -12.71
C VAL A 57 -7.74 0.68 -13.76
N PRO A 58 -8.90 1.29 -13.43
CA PRO A 58 -9.91 1.69 -14.42
C PRO A 58 -9.38 2.54 -15.58
N SER A 59 -8.54 3.54 -15.29
CA SER A 59 -7.96 4.40 -16.33
C SER A 59 -7.04 3.59 -17.26
N PHE A 60 -6.25 2.68 -16.70
CA PHE A 60 -5.36 1.84 -17.49
C PHE A 60 -6.11 0.75 -18.28
N GLU A 61 -7.18 0.17 -17.74
CA GLU A 61 -8.05 -0.72 -18.52
C GLU A 61 -8.65 0.00 -19.72
N LYS A 62 -9.09 1.25 -19.53
CA LYS A 62 -9.60 2.08 -20.62
C LYS A 62 -8.52 2.39 -21.65
N TRP A 63 -7.33 2.81 -21.23
CA TRP A 63 -6.25 3.16 -22.15
C TRP A 63 -5.68 1.98 -22.92
N CYS A 64 -5.65 0.77 -22.34
CA CYS A 64 -5.20 -0.43 -23.06
C CYS A 64 -6.36 -1.19 -23.75
N GLY A 65 -7.60 -0.70 -23.63
CA GLY A 65 -8.78 -1.23 -24.33
C GLY A 65 -9.30 -2.55 -23.77
N THR A 66 -9.21 -2.75 -22.46
CA THR A 66 -9.82 -3.88 -21.73
C THR A 66 -11.00 -3.45 -20.86
N GLU A 67 -11.30 -2.14 -20.76
CA GLU A 67 -12.48 -1.63 -20.05
C GLU A 67 -13.75 -2.39 -20.46
N GLY A 68 -14.51 -2.84 -19.47
CA GLY A 68 -15.74 -3.60 -19.69
C GLY A 68 -15.54 -5.08 -20.04
N SER A 69 -14.33 -5.56 -20.35
CA SER A 69 -14.04 -7.00 -20.53
C SER A 69 -14.59 -7.85 -19.39
N GLN A 70 -15.35 -8.90 -19.67
CA GLN A 70 -15.90 -9.78 -18.63
C GLN A 70 -15.16 -11.13 -18.61
N ALA A 71 -13.87 -11.16 -18.96
CA ALA A 71 -13.09 -12.39 -19.03
C ALA A 71 -13.05 -13.08 -17.65
N ARG A 72 -13.47 -14.35 -17.62
CA ARG A 72 -13.48 -15.20 -16.41
C ARG A 72 -12.54 -16.38 -16.61
N PRO A 73 -11.27 -16.26 -16.18
CA PRO A 73 -10.25 -17.28 -16.44
C PRO A 73 -10.46 -18.57 -15.63
N ARG A 74 -11.16 -18.52 -14.49
CA ARG A 74 -11.45 -19.68 -13.62
C ARG A 74 -12.94 -19.87 -13.38
N PRO A 75 -13.68 -20.44 -14.36
CA PRO A 75 -15.11 -20.76 -14.19
C PRO A 75 -15.39 -21.71 -13.03
N ASP A 76 -14.40 -22.52 -12.63
CA ASP A 76 -14.48 -23.43 -11.48
C ASP A 76 -14.57 -22.71 -10.13
N LEU A 77 -14.12 -21.44 -10.07
CA LEU A 77 -14.22 -20.59 -8.89
C LEU A 77 -15.47 -19.69 -8.92
N GLU A 78 -16.23 -19.72 -10.02
CA GLU A 78 -17.36 -18.82 -10.26
C GLU A 78 -18.65 -19.29 -9.55
N PRO A 79 -19.38 -18.41 -8.84
CA PRO A 79 -20.71 -18.73 -8.34
C PRO A 79 -21.75 -18.75 -9.48
N PRO A 80 -22.74 -19.66 -9.44
CA PRO A 80 -23.81 -19.70 -10.45
C PRO A 80 -24.57 -18.36 -10.58
N GLY A 81 -24.83 -17.92 -11.82
CA GLY A 81 -25.67 -16.75 -12.10
C GLY A 81 -24.99 -15.40 -11.91
N LEU A 82 -23.66 -15.33 -12.02
CA LEU A 82 -22.88 -14.12 -11.74
C LEU A 82 -23.23 -12.95 -12.70
N ASN A 83 -23.76 -11.88 -12.12
CA ASN A 83 -23.87 -10.55 -12.72
C ASN A 83 -22.84 -9.63 -12.07
N VAL A 84 -21.93 -9.04 -12.86
CA VAL A 84 -20.77 -8.29 -12.36
C VAL A 84 -21.12 -6.82 -12.18
N THR A 85 -21.06 -6.33 -10.95
CA THR A 85 -21.17 -4.89 -10.66
C THR A 85 -19.89 -4.15 -11.05
N PRO A 86 -19.91 -2.81 -11.18
CA PRO A 86 -18.68 -2.03 -11.40
C PRO A 86 -17.57 -2.33 -10.38
N ASP A 87 -17.89 -2.43 -9.08
CA ASP A 87 -16.88 -2.75 -8.05
C ASP A 87 -16.33 -4.17 -8.16
N GLN A 88 -17.18 -5.12 -8.57
CA GLN A 88 -16.73 -6.48 -8.85
C GLN A 88 -15.87 -6.53 -10.12
N ARG A 89 -16.12 -5.64 -11.07
CA ARG A 89 -15.34 -5.52 -12.30
C ARG A 89 -13.93 -4.99 -12.05
N LEU A 90 -13.78 -4.03 -11.13
CA LEU A 90 -12.47 -3.57 -10.64
C LEU A 90 -11.64 -4.72 -10.10
N GLN A 91 -12.31 -5.63 -9.39
CA GLN A 91 -11.70 -6.83 -8.84
C GLN A 91 -11.57 -7.94 -9.89
N GLN A 92 -11.94 -7.77 -11.16
CA GLN A 92 -11.74 -8.78 -12.22
C GLN A 92 -10.93 -8.27 -13.42
N PRO A 93 -9.77 -7.59 -13.24
CA PRO A 93 -9.04 -6.98 -14.35
C PRO A 93 -8.09 -7.99 -15.02
N TYR A 94 -8.53 -9.23 -15.28
CA TYR A 94 -7.66 -10.32 -15.74
C TYR A 94 -6.93 -10.00 -17.05
N ASP A 95 -7.66 -9.50 -18.05
CA ASP A 95 -7.07 -9.14 -19.35
C ASP A 95 -6.03 -8.01 -19.19
N TRP A 96 -6.29 -7.04 -18.32
CA TRP A 96 -5.34 -5.96 -18.04
C TRP A 96 -4.07 -6.49 -17.36
N LEU A 97 -4.23 -7.42 -16.41
CA LEU A 97 -3.11 -8.07 -15.74
C LEU A 97 -2.28 -8.94 -16.69
N MET A 98 -2.87 -9.53 -17.74
CA MET A 98 -2.22 -10.56 -18.54
C MET A 98 -1.77 -10.12 -19.94
N LEU A 99 -2.47 -9.19 -20.57
CA LEU A 99 -2.17 -8.81 -21.95
C LEU A 99 -0.87 -8.02 -22.04
N PRO A 100 0.08 -8.40 -22.92
CA PRO A 100 1.35 -7.70 -23.08
C PRO A 100 1.20 -6.20 -23.32
N LYS A 101 0.24 -5.78 -24.16
CA LYS A 101 -0.03 -4.36 -24.43
C LYS A 101 -0.39 -3.54 -23.17
N CYS A 102 -1.10 -4.14 -22.21
CA CYS A 102 -1.50 -3.47 -20.97
C CYS A 102 -0.32 -3.41 -20.00
N ARG A 103 0.48 -4.47 -19.93
CA ARG A 103 1.73 -4.50 -19.17
C ARG A 103 2.76 -3.49 -19.68
N ASP A 104 2.96 -3.42 -21.00
CA ASP A 104 3.89 -2.48 -21.63
C ASP A 104 3.50 -1.02 -21.36
N GLN A 105 2.19 -0.73 -21.35
CA GLN A 105 1.67 0.57 -20.95
C GLN A 105 2.03 0.93 -19.50
N VAL A 106 1.86 0.00 -18.55
CA VAL A 106 2.24 0.24 -17.15
C VAL A 106 3.75 0.44 -17.01
N LYS A 107 4.56 -0.35 -17.71
CA LYS A 107 6.02 -0.20 -17.73
C LYS A 107 6.46 1.15 -18.29
N GLN A 108 5.79 1.65 -19.32
CA GLN A 108 6.05 2.98 -19.87
C GLN A 108 5.76 4.07 -18.82
N TYR A 109 4.62 3.97 -18.12
CA TYR A 109 4.28 4.87 -17.02
C TYR A 109 5.35 4.84 -15.92
N PHE A 110 5.77 3.65 -15.49
CA PHE A 110 6.80 3.49 -14.45
C PHE A 110 8.12 4.14 -14.87
N SER A 111 8.60 3.86 -16.09
CA SER A 111 9.83 4.47 -16.63
C SER A 111 9.74 6.00 -16.68
N MET A 112 8.59 6.54 -17.09
CA MET A 112 8.36 7.98 -17.15
C MET A 112 8.40 8.60 -15.75
N LEU A 113 7.71 8.00 -14.77
CA LEU A 113 7.64 8.53 -13.42
C LEU A 113 9.01 8.52 -12.73
N VAL A 114 9.71 7.39 -12.73
CA VAL A 114 11.02 7.29 -12.04
C VAL A 114 12.10 8.12 -12.75
N GLY A 115 11.93 8.36 -14.06
CA GLY A 115 12.80 9.23 -14.85
C GLY A 115 12.50 10.73 -14.72
N ARG A 116 11.39 11.12 -14.05
CA ARG A 116 11.05 12.53 -13.84
C ARG A 116 12.15 13.21 -13.04
N VAL A 117 12.62 14.36 -13.53
CA VAL A 117 13.52 15.26 -12.80
C VAL A 117 12.69 16.21 -11.97
N ASN A 118 12.85 16.13 -10.66
CA ASN A 118 12.15 16.98 -9.70
C ASN A 118 12.46 18.46 -9.99
N THR A 119 11.43 19.27 -10.22
CA THR A 119 11.60 20.69 -10.59
C THR A 119 12.07 21.58 -9.44
N VAL A 120 12.02 21.10 -8.20
CA VAL A 120 12.49 21.79 -6.98
C VAL A 120 13.93 21.41 -6.65
N THR A 121 14.27 20.12 -6.69
CA THR A 121 15.60 19.62 -6.28
C THR A 121 16.58 19.43 -7.44
N GLY A 122 16.07 19.33 -8.67
CA GLY A 122 16.85 19.01 -9.87
C GLY A 122 17.32 17.55 -9.94
N VAL A 123 16.85 16.68 -9.04
CA VAL A 123 17.23 15.26 -8.95
C VAL A 123 16.16 14.40 -9.62
N ALA A 124 16.58 13.41 -10.42
CA ALA A 124 15.64 12.43 -10.96
C ALA A 124 15.08 11.56 -9.83
N TYR A 125 13.80 11.19 -9.88
CA TYR A 125 13.17 10.42 -8.81
C TYR A 125 13.90 9.11 -8.50
N ARG A 126 14.38 8.40 -9.53
CA ARG A 126 15.20 7.18 -9.37
C ARG A 126 16.52 7.40 -8.62
N ASP A 127 16.98 8.63 -8.51
CA ASP A 127 18.24 9.03 -7.87
C ASP A 127 18.00 9.80 -6.56
N ASP A 128 16.74 10.06 -6.16
CA ASP A 128 16.40 10.84 -4.97
C ASP A 128 16.25 9.96 -3.71
N PRO A 129 17.20 9.99 -2.77
CA PRO A 129 17.18 9.12 -1.60
C PRO A 129 16.05 9.45 -0.61
N THR A 130 15.29 10.52 -0.82
CA THR A 130 14.07 10.79 -0.05
C THR A 130 13.03 9.70 -0.29
N ILE A 131 13.01 9.13 -1.50
CA ILE A 131 12.19 7.97 -1.81
C ILE A 131 12.86 6.76 -1.15
N MET A 132 12.08 5.98 -0.38
CA MET A 132 12.52 4.71 0.21
C MET A 132 12.21 3.56 -0.73
N SER A 133 11.02 3.56 -1.32
CA SER A 133 10.57 2.46 -2.16
C SER A 133 9.40 2.83 -3.07
N TRP A 134 9.27 2.04 -4.13
CA TRP A 134 8.11 2.00 -4.99
C TRP A 134 7.14 0.90 -4.54
N ASN A 135 5.87 1.24 -4.43
CA ASN A 135 4.80 0.30 -4.13
C ASN A 135 3.95 0.12 -5.39
N LEU A 136 3.91 -1.11 -5.91
CA LEU A 136 3.49 -1.40 -7.28
C LEU A 136 2.01 -1.09 -7.55
N LEU A 137 1.12 -1.57 -6.69
CA LEU A 137 -0.31 -1.45 -6.85
C LEU A 137 -0.97 -1.58 -5.49
N ASN A 138 -1.74 -0.57 -5.10
CA ASN A 138 -2.53 -0.61 -3.88
C ASN A 138 -3.67 -1.62 -4.01
N GLU A 139 -3.67 -2.61 -3.11
CA GLU A 139 -4.69 -3.62 -2.88
C GLU A 139 -5.18 -4.38 -4.14
N PRO A 140 -4.29 -4.95 -4.97
CA PRO A 140 -4.71 -5.65 -6.17
C PRO A 140 -5.56 -6.85 -5.84
N ARG A 141 -6.63 -7.00 -6.62
CA ARG A 141 -7.52 -8.15 -6.57
C ARG A 141 -7.89 -8.54 -7.99
N CYS A 142 -7.93 -9.84 -8.19
CA CYS A 142 -8.41 -10.54 -9.37
C CYS A 142 -9.29 -11.71 -8.89
N LYS A 143 -10.51 -11.36 -8.49
CA LYS A 143 -11.55 -12.26 -8.02
C LYS A 143 -11.88 -13.31 -9.07
N TYR A 144 -11.80 -14.57 -8.67
CA TYR A 144 -11.96 -15.72 -9.59
C TYR A 144 -10.95 -15.73 -10.74
N CYS A 145 -9.81 -15.10 -10.54
CA CYS A 145 -8.61 -15.38 -11.32
C CYS A 145 -7.81 -16.45 -10.59
N GLY A 146 -6.98 -17.19 -11.32
CA GLY A 146 -5.93 -17.94 -10.64
C GLY A 146 -4.87 -16.96 -10.13
N THR A 147 -4.17 -17.35 -9.07
CA THR A 147 -3.16 -16.51 -8.41
C THR A 147 -2.01 -16.14 -9.34
N GLU A 148 -1.81 -16.91 -10.41
CA GLU A 148 -0.83 -16.64 -11.46
C GLU A 148 -1.03 -15.28 -12.16
N ALA A 149 -2.25 -14.74 -12.17
CA ALA A 149 -2.54 -13.48 -12.84
C ALA A 149 -1.83 -12.31 -12.15
N ILE A 150 -2.01 -12.19 -10.83
CA ILE A 150 -1.36 -11.17 -10.01
C ILE A 150 0.12 -11.49 -9.85
N ASP A 151 0.47 -12.76 -9.63
CA ASP A 151 1.86 -13.17 -9.41
C ASP A 151 2.77 -12.86 -10.61
N SER A 152 2.34 -13.25 -11.81
CA SER A 152 3.11 -13.00 -13.03
C SER A 152 3.15 -11.52 -13.40
N TRP A 153 2.15 -10.72 -12.99
CA TRP A 153 2.18 -9.27 -13.16
C TRP A 153 3.21 -8.64 -12.22
N TYR A 154 3.26 -9.07 -10.95
CA TYR A 154 4.28 -8.60 -10.00
C TYR A 154 5.69 -8.90 -10.46
N GLY A 155 5.97 -10.13 -10.88
CA GLY A 155 7.29 -10.51 -11.38
C GLY A 155 7.73 -9.62 -12.55
N ASP A 156 6.84 -9.34 -13.49
CA ASP A 156 7.13 -8.54 -14.68
C ASP A 156 7.31 -7.05 -14.36
N MET A 157 6.42 -6.47 -13.54
CA MET A 157 6.47 -5.07 -13.15
C MET A 157 7.64 -4.73 -12.22
N ALA A 158 7.91 -5.58 -11.23
CA ALA A 158 9.02 -5.39 -10.30
C ALA A 158 10.37 -5.51 -11.04
N ALA A 159 10.52 -6.50 -11.92
CA ALA A 159 11.73 -6.67 -12.72
C ALA A 159 11.97 -5.44 -13.63
N HIS A 160 10.90 -4.92 -14.26
CA HIS A 160 11.00 -3.70 -15.06
C HIS A 160 11.45 -2.50 -14.22
N LEU A 161 10.82 -2.24 -13.07
CA LEU A 161 11.22 -1.13 -12.19
C LEU A 161 12.68 -1.22 -11.79
N LYS A 162 13.14 -2.39 -11.33
CA LYS A 162 14.55 -2.61 -10.97
C LYS A 162 15.52 -2.35 -12.13
N SER A 163 15.08 -2.54 -13.38
CA SER A 163 15.92 -2.27 -14.56
C SER A 163 16.07 -0.77 -14.87
N VAL A 164 15.08 0.06 -14.51
CA VAL A 164 15.09 1.51 -14.79
C VAL A 164 15.43 2.36 -13.56
N ASP A 165 15.25 1.79 -12.37
CA ASP A 165 15.64 2.30 -11.06
C ASP A 165 16.23 1.16 -10.22
N PRO A 166 17.57 0.98 -10.26
CA PRO A 166 18.24 -0.05 -9.47
C PRO A 166 18.49 0.39 -8.01
N ASN A 167 18.16 1.63 -7.63
CA ASN A 167 18.54 2.21 -6.34
C ASN A 167 17.47 1.96 -5.27
N HIS A 168 16.19 2.11 -5.63
CA HIS A 168 15.09 2.05 -4.68
C HIS A 168 14.58 0.64 -4.44
N MET A 169 14.01 0.43 -3.24
CA MET A 169 13.30 -0.81 -2.94
C MET A 169 11.95 -0.86 -3.69
N VAL A 170 11.41 -2.05 -3.89
CA VAL A 170 10.11 -2.31 -4.51
C VAL A 170 9.30 -3.25 -3.61
N THR A 171 8.01 -2.96 -3.46
CA THR A 171 7.03 -3.80 -2.77
C THR A 171 5.75 -3.97 -3.59
N THR A 172 4.87 -4.87 -3.16
CA THR A 172 3.68 -5.31 -3.89
C THR A 172 2.50 -4.35 -3.75
N GLY A 173 2.23 -3.88 -2.53
CA GLY A 173 1.03 -3.10 -2.18
C GLY A 173 -0.21 -3.92 -1.86
N GLN A 174 -0.06 -5.24 -1.71
CA GLN A 174 -1.19 -6.12 -1.45
C GLN A 174 -1.62 -6.13 0.02
N GLU A 175 -2.89 -6.49 0.22
CA GLU A 175 -3.49 -6.64 1.55
C GLU A 175 -2.91 -7.83 2.31
N GLY A 176 -2.51 -8.88 1.58
CA GLY A 176 -1.78 -10.01 2.12
C GLY A 176 -2.58 -11.30 2.18
N PHE A 177 -3.64 -11.47 1.40
CA PHE A 177 -4.41 -12.71 1.49
C PHE A 177 -3.58 -13.93 1.07
N PHE A 178 -3.67 -15.00 1.87
CA PHE A 178 -3.13 -16.30 1.49
C PHE A 178 -4.01 -16.94 0.41
N ALA A 179 -3.42 -17.68 -0.53
CA ALA A 179 -4.17 -18.34 -1.60
C ALA A 179 -5.07 -19.48 -1.08
N GLU A 180 -6.10 -19.84 -1.85
CA GLU A 180 -6.93 -21.00 -1.54
C GLU A 180 -6.09 -22.29 -1.44
N GLY A 181 -6.17 -22.97 -0.29
CA GLY A 181 -5.40 -24.18 0.02
C GLY A 181 -4.11 -23.94 0.81
N ASP A 182 -3.72 -22.69 1.07
CA ASP A 182 -2.65 -22.40 2.04
C ASP A 182 -3.15 -22.73 3.47
N PRO A 183 -2.42 -23.50 4.31
CA PRO A 183 -2.78 -23.72 5.71
C PRO A 183 -3.01 -22.45 6.55
N LEU A 184 -2.41 -21.31 6.17
CA LEU A 184 -2.62 -20.01 6.78
C LEU A 184 -3.84 -19.27 6.21
N GLU A 185 -4.51 -19.79 5.17
CA GLU A 185 -5.77 -19.22 4.65
C GLU A 185 -6.86 -19.12 5.72
N ARG A 186 -6.76 -19.92 6.79
CA ARG A 186 -7.66 -19.86 7.95
C ARG A 186 -7.62 -18.53 8.71
N PHE A 187 -6.58 -17.71 8.48
CA PHE A 187 -6.47 -16.37 9.04
C PHE A 187 -6.96 -15.29 8.09
N ASN A 188 -7.19 -15.62 6.80
CA ASN A 188 -7.79 -14.68 5.87
C ASN A 188 -9.19 -14.30 6.31
N PRO A 189 -9.60 -13.06 6.02
CA PRO A 189 -11.00 -12.74 6.09
C PRO A 189 -11.80 -13.48 5.01
N GLY A 190 -13.03 -13.88 5.33
CA GLY A 190 -13.88 -14.67 4.46
C GLY A 190 -13.31 -16.05 4.14
N GLY A 191 -12.45 -16.61 5.00
CA GLY A 191 -11.84 -17.94 4.83
C GLY A 191 -12.77 -19.10 5.22
N LYS A 192 -12.30 -20.34 5.04
CA LYS A 192 -13.07 -21.56 5.39
C LYS A 192 -13.40 -21.65 6.89
N SER A 193 -12.51 -21.14 7.74
CA SER A 193 -12.66 -21.07 9.20
C SER A 193 -13.80 -20.15 9.64
N ASP A 194 -14.15 -19.16 8.82
CA ASP A 194 -15.23 -18.20 9.10
C ASP A 194 -16.61 -18.74 8.72
N GLY A 195 -16.68 -19.96 8.16
CA GLY A 195 -17.92 -20.56 7.65
C GLY A 195 -18.48 -19.82 6.43
N ASN A 196 -17.73 -18.88 5.85
CA ASN A 196 -18.17 -18.08 4.72
C ASN A 196 -18.01 -18.88 3.41
N PRO A 197 -19.10 -19.20 2.70
CA PRO A 197 -19.04 -19.99 1.46
C PRO A 197 -18.44 -19.20 0.29
N SER A 198 -18.28 -17.88 0.41
CA SER A 198 -17.76 -17.02 -0.66
C SER A 198 -16.25 -17.15 -0.88
N LEU A 199 -15.49 -17.57 0.15
CA LEU A 199 -14.03 -17.67 0.10
C LEU A 199 -13.36 -16.43 -0.49
N TRP A 200 -13.90 -15.23 -0.22
CA TRP A 200 -13.55 -14.03 -0.97
C TRP A 200 -12.10 -13.60 -0.76
N GLY A 201 -11.55 -13.75 0.45
CA GLY A 201 -10.14 -13.48 0.75
C GLY A 201 -9.22 -14.45 0.00
N PRO A 202 -9.35 -15.78 0.24
CA PRO A 202 -8.57 -16.78 -0.49
C PRO A 202 -8.73 -16.76 -2.03
N ARG A 203 -9.88 -16.30 -2.54
CA ARG A 203 -10.19 -16.19 -3.98
C ARG A 203 -10.09 -14.75 -4.51
N SER A 204 -9.38 -13.89 -3.79
CA SER A 204 -9.08 -12.52 -4.23
C SER A 204 -8.06 -12.46 -5.37
N GLY A 205 -7.39 -13.58 -5.67
CA GLY A 205 -6.28 -13.66 -6.64
C GLY A 205 -4.90 -13.39 -6.02
N GLN A 206 -4.83 -12.94 -4.77
CA GLN A 206 -3.56 -12.78 -4.06
C GLN A 206 -3.02 -14.14 -3.60
N ASP A 207 -1.69 -14.26 -3.61
CA ASP A 207 -0.94 -15.32 -2.94
C ASP A 207 0.20 -14.64 -2.19
N PHE A 208 -0.02 -14.39 -0.88
CA PHE A 208 0.94 -13.67 -0.05
C PHE A 208 2.39 -14.15 -0.21
N ARG A 209 2.59 -15.48 -0.32
CA ARG A 209 3.92 -16.07 -0.35
C ARG A 209 4.53 -15.94 -1.75
N ALA A 210 3.82 -16.38 -2.78
CA ALA A 210 4.33 -16.32 -4.15
C ALA A 210 4.61 -14.88 -4.58
N ASN A 211 3.67 -13.97 -4.30
CA ASN A 211 3.77 -12.57 -4.71
C ASN A 211 4.94 -11.84 -4.06
N HIS A 212 5.34 -12.23 -2.84
CA HIS A 212 6.52 -11.67 -2.18
C HIS A 212 7.81 -12.49 -2.39
N ALA A 213 7.77 -13.65 -3.04
CA ALA A 213 8.96 -14.48 -3.30
C ALA A 213 9.82 -13.94 -4.45
N HIS A 214 9.27 -13.12 -5.35
CA HIS A 214 10.00 -12.53 -6.48
C HIS A 214 11.27 -11.81 -6.03
N ALA A 215 12.41 -12.09 -6.67
CA ALA A 215 13.71 -11.49 -6.28
C ALA A 215 13.74 -9.96 -6.40
N ALA A 216 12.91 -9.39 -7.27
CA ALA A 216 12.78 -7.95 -7.47
C ALA A 216 11.91 -7.23 -6.41
N ILE A 217 11.24 -7.98 -5.53
CA ILE A 217 10.50 -7.45 -4.38
C ILE A 217 11.41 -7.49 -3.15
N ASP A 218 11.62 -6.37 -2.47
CA ASP A 218 12.61 -6.29 -1.37
C ASP A 218 12.01 -6.53 0.01
N TYR A 219 10.72 -6.25 0.19
CA TYR A 219 10.01 -6.46 1.44
C TYR A 219 8.56 -6.87 1.21
N ALA A 220 7.99 -7.55 2.21
CA ALA A 220 6.61 -7.96 2.22
C ALA A 220 5.72 -6.93 2.91
N VAL A 221 4.49 -6.82 2.43
CA VAL A 221 3.49 -5.92 2.99
C VAL A 221 2.17 -6.64 3.25
N ILE A 222 1.46 -6.14 4.26
CA ILE A 222 0.09 -6.53 4.58
C ILE A 222 -0.71 -5.29 4.97
N HIS A 223 -2.02 -5.38 4.81
CA HIS A 223 -2.99 -4.41 5.30
C HIS A 223 -3.86 -5.07 6.38
N MET A 224 -4.57 -4.27 7.19
CA MET A 224 -5.53 -4.79 8.17
C MET A 224 -6.73 -3.86 8.32
N TRP A 225 -7.89 -4.34 7.86
CA TRP A 225 -9.14 -3.56 7.79
C TRP A 225 -10.34 -4.26 8.45
N PRO A 226 -10.37 -4.36 9.80
CA PRO A 226 -11.41 -5.11 10.51
C PRO A 226 -12.83 -4.53 10.26
N ASP A 227 -12.96 -3.22 10.11
CA ASP A 227 -14.26 -2.55 9.89
C ASP A 227 -14.74 -2.68 8.43
N ASN A 228 -13.82 -2.77 7.46
CA ASN A 228 -14.14 -2.87 6.03
C ASN A 228 -14.38 -4.30 5.57
N TRP A 229 -13.68 -5.27 6.15
CA TRP A 229 -13.84 -6.68 5.82
C TRP A 229 -15.15 -7.27 6.40
N ARG A 230 -15.87 -6.50 7.24
CA ARG A 230 -17.31 -6.60 7.56
C ARG A 230 -17.84 -7.98 7.98
N GLU A 231 -17.04 -8.76 8.69
CA GLU A 231 -17.49 -10.01 9.31
C GLU A 231 -17.61 -9.85 10.83
N PRO A 232 -18.64 -10.45 11.47
CA PRO A 232 -18.98 -10.20 12.87
C PRO A 232 -17.93 -10.67 13.91
N ASN A 233 -16.80 -11.25 13.46
CA ASN A 233 -15.83 -11.94 14.32
C ASN A 233 -14.39 -11.39 14.26
N TYR A 234 -14.15 -10.25 13.59
CA TYR A 234 -12.80 -9.67 13.50
C TYR A 234 -12.51 -8.74 14.69
N ASP A 235 -12.31 -9.37 15.84
CA ASP A 235 -11.87 -8.71 17.07
C ASP A 235 -10.34 -8.49 17.09
N ILE A 236 -9.85 -7.93 18.19
CA ILE A 236 -8.42 -7.67 18.36
C ILE A 236 -7.55 -8.95 18.43
N ASN A 237 -8.14 -10.11 18.73
CA ASN A 237 -7.42 -11.37 18.73
C ASN A 237 -7.23 -11.89 17.31
N TRP A 238 -8.28 -11.84 16.48
CA TRP A 238 -8.14 -12.08 15.06
C TRP A 238 -7.07 -11.17 14.44
N ALA A 239 -7.06 -9.88 14.79
CA ALA A 239 -6.08 -8.92 14.30
C ALA A 239 -4.64 -9.30 14.65
N ARG A 240 -4.43 -9.78 15.88
CA ARG A 240 -3.14 -10.31 16.34
C ARG A 240 -2.76 -11.56 15.56
N ASP A 241 -3.69 -12.49 15.34
CA ASP A 241 -3.44 -13.73 14.60
C ASP A 241 -3.15 -13.45 13.12
N TRP A 242 -3.83 -12.48 12.51
CA TRP A 242 -3.55 -11.98 11.17
C TRP A 242 -2.10 -11.47 11.07
N ILE A 243 -1.69 -10.55 11.93
CA ILE A 243 -0.33 -9.97 11.88
C ILE A 243 0.74 -11.04 12.18
N THR A 244 0.53 -11.86 13.21
CA THR A 244 1.52 -12.85 13.64
C THR A 244 1.65 -14.00 12.65
N SER A 245 0.56 -14.46 12.02
CA SER A 245 0.61 -15.48 10.98
C SER A 245 1.42 -15.01 9.76
N HIS A 246 1.30 -13.75 9.35
CA HIS A 246 2.13 -13.18 8.28
C HIS A 246 3.59 -13.03 8.67
N ALA A 247 3.87 -12.59 9.90
CA ALA A 247 5.23 -12.55 10.41
C ALA A 247 5.87 -13.95 10.46
N GLN A 248 5.07 -14.99 10.69
CA GLN A 248 5.48 -16.40 10.72
C GLN A 248 5.45 -17.09 9.35
N ALA A 249 4.81 -16.50 8.34
CA ALA A 249 4.76 -17.00 6.95
C ALA A 249 6.13 -16.95 6.24
N ARG A 250 7.22 -16.97 7.01
CA ARG A 250 8.60 -16.98 6.54
C ARG A 250 9.02 -18.29 5.92
N ALA A 251 8.38 -19.41 6.25
CA ALA A 251 8.70 -20.72 5.69
C ALA A 251 7.45 -21.34 5.07
N TRP A 252 7.58 -21.87 3.87
CA TRP A 252 6.56 -22.68 3.21
C TRP A 252 7.13 -24.07 2.98
N THR A 253 6.45 -25.13 3.33
CA THR A 253 6.66 -26.43 2.67
C THR A 253 5.31 -26.84 2.15
N ALA A 254 5.12 -26.80 0.82
CA ALA A 254 3.88 -27.25 0.21
C ALA A 254 3.59 -28.68 0.68
N ALA A 255 2.50 -28.86 1.44
CA ALA A 255 1.92 -30.17 1.63
C ALA A 255 1.21 -30.57 0.33
N GLY A 256 1.97 -31.02 -0.68
CA GLY A 256 1.41 -31.60 -1.91
C GLY A 256 1.84 -30.93 -3.22
N GLY A 257 3.14 -31.02 -3.55
CA GLY A 257 3.64 -31.21 -4.92
C GLY A 257 3.28 -30.18 -6.01
N GLY A 258 4.20 -29.22 -6.23
CA GLY A 258 4.21 -28.34 -7.40
C GLY A 258 5.44 -27.43 -7.46
N ALA A 259 6.62 -28.03 -7.70
CA ALA A 259 7.90 -27.45 -8.14
C ALA A 259 8.27 -25.99 -7.75
N SER A 260 8.54 -25.74 -6.47
CA SER A 260 9.85 -25.22 -6.04
C SER A 260 9.95 -25.37 -4.52
N ALA A 261 11.16 -25.71 -4.05
CA ALA A 261 11.48 -25.93 -2.64
C ALA A 261 11.03 -24.74 -1.79
N ALA A 262 10.78 -24.99 -0.51
CA ALA A 262 10.44 -24.01 0.50
C ALA A 262 11.00 -22.61 0.21
N ALA A 263 10.21 -21.75 -0.42
CA ALA A 263 10.58 -20.36 -0.61
C ALA A 263 10.36 -19.71 0.74
N GLU A 264 11.45 -19.54 1.50
CA GLU A 264 11.38 -18.59 2.57
C GLU A 264 11.18 -17.21 1.95
N ILE A 265 10.12 -16.49 2.32
CA ILE A 265 9.97 -15.09 1.88
C ILE A 265 11.25 -14.34 2.28
N GLY A 266 11.82 -14.66 3.46
CA GLY A 266 13.15 -14.22 3.89
C GLY A 266 13.29 -12.69 4.04
N LYS A 267 12.21 -11.94 3.83
CA LYS A 267 12.20 -10.49 3.72
C LYS A 267 11.54 -9.82 4.93
N PRO A 268 11.88 -8.55 5.20
CA PRO A 268 11.14 -7.72 6.14
C PRO A 268 9.64 -7.69 5.82
N LEU A 269 8.81 -7.60 6.86
CA LEU A 269 7.36 -7.42 6.77
C LEU A 269 6.99 -6.03 7.29
N VAL A 270 6.12 -5.34 6.57
CA VAL A 270 5.55 -4.05 6.96
C VAL A 270 4.02 -4.16 6.96
N LEU A 271 3.38 -3.81 8.08
CA LEU A 271 1.94 -3.56 8.10
C LEU A 271 1.72 -2.16 7.53
N GLU A 272 1.56 -2.05 6.20
CA GLU A 272 1.65 -0.76 5.51
C GLU A 272 0.34 0.03 5.47
N GLU A 273 -0.76 -0.61 5.84
CA GLU A 273 -2.01 0.03 6.22
C GLU A 273 -2.65 -0.71 7.40
N PHE A 274 -3.11 0.04 8.39
CA PHE A 274 -4.07 -0.47 9.36
C PHE A 274 -4.88 0.68 9.94
N GLY A 275 -6.12 0.39 10.33
CA GLY A 275 -6.97 1.36 10.99
C GLY A 275 -8.04 0.67 11.83
N LYS A 276 -8.62 1.45 12.74
CA LYS A 276 -9.81 1.07 13.49
C LYS A 276 -10.75 2.27 13.54
N GLU A 277 -11.96 2.09 13.03
CA GLU A 277 -12.99 3.11 13.12
C GLU A 277 -13.40 3.35 14.57
N ALA A 278 -13.55 4.63 14.92
CA ALA A 278 -14.12 5.04 16.20
C ALA A 278 -14.80 6.40 16.06
N SER A 279 -15.85 6.60 16.85
CA SER A 279 -16.40 7.92 17.12
C SER A 279 -15.47 8.71 18.04
N GLU A 280 -15.49 10.04 17.96
CA GLU A 280 -14.58 10.91 18.75
C GLU A 280 -14.63 10.62 20.26
N GLY A 281 -15.83 10.41 20.81
CA GLY A 281 -16.01 10.08 22.24
C GLY A 281 -15.62 8.65 22.63
N GLN A 282 -15.22 7.81 21.68
CA GLN A 282 -14.91 6.39 21.89
C GLN A 282 -13.48 6.03 21.47
N ILE A 283 -12.66 6.97 21.00
CA ILE A 283 -11.29 6.74 20.54
C ILE A 283 -10.49 5.92 21.57
N THR A 284 -10.48 6.36 22.83
CA THR A 284 -9.73 5.69 23.90
C THR A 284 -10.22 4.27 24.20
N SER A 285 -11.52 4.02 24.12
CA SER A 285 -12.08 2.68 24.42
C SER A 285 -12.07 1.73 23.22
N VAL A 286 -12.10 2.24 21.99
CA VAL A 286 -12.29 1.44 20.77
C VAL A 286 -11.04 1.39 19.91
N ARG A 287 -10.40 2.52 19.61
CA ARG A 287 -9.28 2.59 18.65
C ARG A 287 -7.93 2.37 19.32
N ASP A 288 -7.68 3.03 20.45
CA ASP A 288 -6.39 3.00 21.13
C ASP A 288 -5.86 1.58 21.45
N PRO A 289 -6.69 0.62 21.91
CA PRO A 289 -6.23 -0.75 22.15
C PRO A 289 -5.64 -1.43 20.90
N TRP A 290 -6.14 -1.10 19.70
CA TRP A 290 -5.64 -1.66 18.45
C TRP A 290 -4.26 -1.11 18.10
N TYR A 291 -4.04 0.19 18.27
CA TYR A 291 -2.74 0.81 18.05
C TYR A 291 -1.71 0.33 19.07
N GLN A 292 -2.11 0.18 20.33
CA GLN A 292 -1.24 -0.42 21.36
C GLN A 292 -0.83 -1.85 20.98
N MET A 293 -1.78 -2.68 20.53
CA MET A 293 -1.51 -4.06 20.10
C MET A 293 -0.56 -4.10 18.91
N VAL A 294 -0.83 -3.32 17.85
CA VAL A 294 0.01 -3.30 16.64
C VAL A 294 1.43 -2.85 16.96
N HIS A 295 1.59 -1.75 17.68
CA HIS A 295 2.91 -1.22 18.04
C HIS A 295 3.68 -2.19 18.92
N GLY A 296 3.03 -2.82 19.90
CA GLY A 296 3.64 -3.85 20.74
C GLY A 296 4.15 -5.05 19.92
N LEU A 297 3.37 -5.53 18.94
CA LEU A 297 3.83 -6.61 18.06
C LEU A 297 5.06 -6.22 17.22
N VAL A 298 5.14 -4.98 16.76
CA VAL A 298 6.33 -4.48 16.03
C VAL A 298 7.54 -4.43 16.97
N GLU A 299 7.40 -3.87 18.17
CA GLU A 299 8.48 -3.76 19.15
C GLU A 299 8.98 -5.15 19.60
N ASP A 300 8.08 -6.09 19.90
CA ASP A 300 8.40 -7.47 20.26
C ASP A 300 9.13 -8.20 19.11
N SER A 301 8.66 -7.99 17.87
CA SER A 301 9.32 -8.52 16.68
C SER A 301 10.73 -7.97 16.54
N LEU A 302 10.93 -6.65 16.70
CA LEU A 302 12.27 -6.06 16.62
C LEU A 302 13.21 -6.58 17.72
N ALA A 303 12.72 -6.68 18.95
CA ALA A 303 13.48 -7.19 20.09
C ALA A 303 13.94 -8.65 19.91
N THR A 304 13.18 -9.44 19.15
CA THR A 304 13.43 -10.87 18.93
C THR A 304 14.07 -11.20 17.57
N GLY A 305 14.36 -10.20 16.73
CA GLY A 305 14.85 -10.42 15.36
C GLY A 305 13.78 -10.93 14.38
N GLY A 306 12.51 -10.69 14.72
CA GLY A 306 11.31 -10.93 13.91
C GLY A 306 11.30 -10.19 12.56
N SER A 307 10.41 -10.61 11.66
CA SER A 307 10.26 -10.06 10.31
C SER A 307 9.43 -8.79 10.30
N LEU A 308 8.47 -8.64 11.21
CA LEU A 308 7.67 -7.43 11.31
C LEU A 308 8.57 -6.27 11.75
N ARG A 309 8.80 -5.31 10.84
CA ARG A 309 9.75 -4.22 11.04
C ARG A 309 9.11 -2.85 11.19
N ALA A 310 7.88 -2.67 10.71
CA ALA A 310 7.19 -1.39 10.75
C ALA A 310 5.67 -1.56 10.64
N ALA A 311 4.96 -0.54 11.10
CA ALA A 311 3.54 -0.36 10.87
C ALA A 311 3.25 1.09 10.44
N LEU A 312 2.37 1.27 9.47
CA LEU A 312 1.92 2.55 8.95
C LEU A 312 0.40 2.61 9.10
N PHE A 313 -0.07 3.54 9.91
CA PHE A 313 -1.49 3.68 10.17
C PHE A 313 -2.20 4.44 9.03
N TRP A 314 -3.46 4.11 8.82
CA TRP A 314 -4.34 4.80 7.89
C TRP A 314 -5.50 5.47 8.65
N GLN A 315 -5.66 6.80 8.59
CA GLN A 315 -4.74 7.76 7.97
C GLN A 315 -4.62 9.03 8.78
N TRP A 316 -3.60 9.83 8.45
CA TRP A 316 -3.34 11.10 9.12
C TRP A 316 -4.15 12.23 8.50
N ASP A 317 -4.87 13.00 9.34
CA ASP A 317 -5.74 14.10 8.90
C ASP A 317 -5.05 15.41 8.60
N GLY A 318 -3.74 15.45 8.83
CA GLY A 318 -3.02 16.71 8.90
C GLY A 318 -3.51 17.58 10.05
N THR A 319 -3.25 18.88 9.94
CA THR A 319 -3.59 19.89 10.96
C THR A 319 -4.80 20.75 10.58
N TRP A 320 -5.47 20.42 9.47
CA TRP A 320 -6.47 21.29 8.84
C TRP A 320 -7.91 20.89 9.13
N SER A 321 -8.14 19.71 9.71
CA SER A 321 -9.47 19.22 10.08
C SER A 321 -9.70 19.44 11.59
N PRO A 322 -10.45 20.49 12.00
CA PRO A 322 -10.73 20.71 13.41
C PRO A 322 -11.53 19.54 14.00
N MET A 323 -11.18 19.17 15.24
CA MET A 323 -11.92 18.19 16.03
C MET A 323 -13.41 18.59 16.12
N GLY A 324 -14.33 17.64 15.93
CA GLY A 324 -15.78 17.88 15.95
C GLY A 324 -16.45 18.06 14.58
N ASN A 325 -15.70 17.97 13.47
CA ASN A 325 -16.23 18.08 12.10
C ASN A 325 -16.07 16.77 11.28
N ARG A 326 -15.78 15.66 11.96
CA ARG A 326 -15.62 14.33 11.36
C ARG A 326 -16.96 13.62 11.21
N PRO A 327 -17.09 12.67 10.26
CA PRO A 327 -18.20 11.72 10.26
C PRO A 327 -18.33 11.00 11.61
N GLU A 328 -19.53 10.51 11.95
CA GLU A 328 -19.82 9.88 13.25
C GLU A 328 -18.84 8.74 13.60
N THR A 329 -18.34 8.00 12.62
CA THR A 329 -17.20 7.08 12.75
C THR A 329 -16.17 7.38 11.67
N SER A 330 -14.89 7.25 12.01
CA SER A 330 -13.81 7.41 11.04
C SER A 330 -12.58 6.61 11.45
N ASN A 331 -11.69 6.27 10.52
CA ASN A 331 -10.35 5.73 10.77
C ASN A 331 -9.25 6.81 10.76
N HIS A 332 -9.63 8.05 10.43
CA HIS A 332 -8.80 9.24 10.44
C HIS A 332 -8.26 9.59 11.84
N VAL A 333 -6.98 9.94 11.94
CA VAL A 333 -6.28 10.24 13.19
C VAL A 333 -5.79 11.69 13.20
N HIS A 334 -6.25 12.46 14.19
CA HIS A 334 -5.83 13.85 14.43
C HIS A 334 -4.59 13.86 15.29
N VAL A 335 -3.78 14.92 15.19
CA VAL A 335 -2.61 15.12 16.05
C VAL A 335 -2.96 15.27 17.54
N ASP A 336 -4.21 15.61 17.84
CA ASP A 336 -4.72 15.77 19.21
C ASP A 336 -5.45 14.53 19.73
N ASP A 337 -5.71 13.52 18.89
CA ASP A 337 -6.34 12.27 19.33
C ASP A 337 -5.44 11.56 20.36
N THR A 338 -6.04 10.83 21.30
CA THR A 338 -5.26 9.96 22.22
C THR A 338 -4.47 8.92 21.43
N THR A 339 -5.00 8.43 20.31
CA THR A 339 -4.28 7.56 19.37
C THR A 339 -2.96 8.16 18.91
N PHE A 340 -2.93 9.46 18.57
CA PHE A 340 -1.69 10.10 18.14
C PHE A 340 -0.76 10.40 19.30
N THR A 341 -1.29 11.04 20.34
CA THR A 341 -0.48 11.57 21.45
C THR A 341 0.05 10.49 22.38
N ALA A 342 -0.72 9.44 22.66
CA ALA A 342 -0.37 8.37 23.58
C ALA A 342 0.19 7.11 22.90
N HIS A 343 -0.09 6.87 21.62
CA HIS A 343 0.35 5.64 20.93
C HIS A 343 1.30 5.91 19.75
N ILE A 344 0.91 6.68 18.74
CA ILE A 344 1.72 6.90 17.53
C ILE A 344 3.01 7.66 17.85
N LYS A 345 2.92 8.79 18.56
CA LYS A 345 4.10 9.62 18.85
C LYS A 345 5.13 8.90 19.73
N PRO A 346 4.76 8.21 20.83
CA PRO A 346 5.72 7.41 21.60
C PRO A 346 6.32 6.25 20.81
N PHE A 347 5.51 5.54 20.01
CA PHE A 347 6.00 4.46 19.15
C PHE A 347 7.00 4.97 18.10
N ALA A 348 6.70 6.07 17.40
CA ALA A 348 7.61 6.67 16.44
C ALA A 348 8.94 7.09 17.09
N LYS A 349 8.90 7.59 18.33
CA LYS A 349 10.11 7.91 19.10
C LYS A 349 10.91 6.64 19.44
N SER A 350 10.24 5.60 19.94
CA SER A 350 10.84 4.28 20.22
C SER A 350 11.55 3.71 19.00
N MET A 351 10.88 3.73 17.84
CA MET A 351 11.44 3.28 16.56
C MET A 351 12.66 4.11 16.10
N ALA A 352 12.67 5.42 16.37
CA ALA A 352 13.78 6.29 16.00
C ALA A 352 15.02 6.08 16.87
N GLU A 353 14.82 5.85 18.17
CA GLU A 353 15.87 5.71 19.20
C GLU A 353 16.34 4.26 19.40
N GLY A 354 15.56 3.27 18.91
CA GLY A 354 15.84 1.86 19.06
C GLY A 354 17.13 1.38 18.37
N PRO A 355 17.70 0.24 18.83
CA PRO A 355 18.93 -0.29 18.27
C PRO A 355 18.76 -0.65 16.79
N ARG A 356 19.55 0.00 15.93
CA ARG A 356 19.60 -0.32 14.50
C ARG A 356 20.68 -1.37 14.28
N ALA A 357 20.28 -2.57 13.89
CA ALA A 357 21.24 -3.57 13.44
C ALA A 357 22.00 -2.99 12.23
N ALA A 358 23.34 -3.04 12.29
CA ALA A 358 24.15 -2.71 11.13
C ALA A 358 23.81 -3.69 10.00
N VAL A 359 23.46 -3.18 8.83
CA VAL A 359 23.28 -4.02 7.63
C VAL A 359 24.67 -4.24 7.04
N PRO A 360 25.16 -5.50 6.96
CA PRO A 360 26.49 -5.78 6.41
C PRO A 360 26.64 -5.22 5.00
N GLY A 361 27.74 -4.51 4.74
CA GLY A 361 27.99 -3.85 3.45
C GLY A 361 27.28 -2.50 3.27
N CYS A 362 26.37 -2.12 4.16
CA CYS A 362 25.79 -0.79 4.18
C CYS A 362 26.53 0.09 5.20
N THR A 363 27.06 1.21 4.74
CA THR A 363 27.50 2.28 5.65
C THR A 363 26.32 3.25 5.80
N PRO A 364 25.74 3.42 7.01
CA PRO A 364 24.71 4.42 7.21
C PRO A 364 25.24 5.79 6.76
N ARG A 365 24.48 6.51 5.93
CA ARG A 365 24.86 7.87 5.56
C ARG A 365 24.92 8.71 6.83
N THR A 366 26.12 9.12 7.23
CA THR A 366 26.34 9.99 8.39
C THR A 366 26.15 11.44 7.99
N GLY A 367 25.21 12.12 8.63
CA GLY A 367 24.95 13.55 8.44
C GLY A 367 23.45 13.85 8.28
N PRO A 368 22.99 15.08 8.60
CA PRO A 368 21.69 15.54 8.13
C PRO A 368 21.65 15.38 6.60
N ALA A 369 20.48 15.09 6.03
CA ALA A 369 20.29 15.30 4.60
C ALA A 369 20.60 16.79 4.37
N GLU A 370 21.76 17.12 3.81
CA GLU A 370 22.06 18.51 3.48
C GLU A 370 20.97 18.95 2.49
N PRO A 371 20.12 19.93 2.86
CA PRO A 371 19.08 20.37 1.96
C PRO A 371 19.77 21.13 0.83
N VAL A 372 19.94 20.48 -0.32
CA VAL A 372 20.25 21.18 -1.56
C VAL A 372 18.95 21.79 -2.06
N VAL A 373 18.52 22.91 -1.47
CA VAL A 373 17.44 23.73 -2.04
C VAL A 373 17.75 25.21 -1.80
N GLN A 374 17.88 25.96 -2.89
CA GLN A 374 17.84 27.42 -2.88
C GLN A 374 16.51 27.89 -2.27
N SER A 375 16.56 28.77 -1.28
CA SER A 375 15.38 29.32 -0.61
C SER A 375 14.37 29.87 -1.61
N PHE A 376 13.17 29.28 -1.66
CA PHE A 376 12.02 29.87 -2.32
C PHE A 376 11.26 30.69 -1.28
N GLU A 377 11.50 32.00 -1.24
CA GLU A 377 10.59 32.94 -0.58
C GLU A 377 9.36 33.10 -1.48
N GLY A 378 8.41 32.16 -1.38
CA GLY A 378 7.09 32.30 -1.98
C GLY A 378 6.24 33.21 -1.10
N ASP A 379 5.76 34.32 -1.67
CA ASP A 379 4.85 35.26 -1.02
C ASP A 379 3.68 34.55 -0.33
N LYS A 380 3.52 34.81 0.97
CA LYS A 380 2.32 34.44 1.72
C LYS A 380 1.10 35.02 1.00
N PRO A 381 0.10 34.21 0.60
CA PRO A 381 -1.16 34.77 0.15
C PRO A 381 -1.79 35.51 1.33
N ALA A 382 -1.96 36.82 1.18
CA ALA A 382 -2.66 37.64 2.15
C ALA A 382 -4.06 37.05 2.39
N ALA A 383 -4.37 36.83 3.66
CA ALA A 383 -5.71 36.48 4.11
C ALA A 383 -6.71 37.53 3.59
N LYS A 384 -7.47 37.17 2.56
CA LYS A 384 -8.67 37.92 2.18
C LYS A 384 -9.89 37.04 2.42
N ALA A 385 -10.66 37.51 3.39
CA ALA A 385 -11.97 37.05 3.75
C ALA A 385 -12.91 36.94 2.53
N GLY A 386 -13.77 35.92 2.58
CA GLY A 386 -15.04 35.88 1.87
C GLY A 386 -14.98 35.35 0.44
N ARG A 387 -15.31 34.06 0.27
CA ARG A 387 -16.05 33.63 -0.93
C ARG A 387 -17.24 32.80 -0.52
N LYS A 388 -18.39 33.32 -0.97
CA LYS A 388 -19.72 32.76 -0.90
C LYS A 388 -19.75 31.40 -1.58
N LEU A 389 -20.47 30.47 -0.95
CA LEU A 389 -21.13 29.35 -1.60
C LEU A 389 -21.83 29.83 -2.88
N LEU A 390 -21.59 29.13 -3.98
CA LEU A 390 -22.50 29.11 -5.10
C LEU A 390 -22.96 27.66 -5.30
N ALA A 391 -24.26 27.58 -5.54
CA ALA A 391 -25.16 26.43 -5.53
C ALA A 391 -24.81 25.33 -6.54
#